data_AF-A0A1F6VEC4-F1
#
_entry.id   AF-A0A1F6VEC4-F1
#
_cell.length_a   1.000
_cell.length_b   1.000
_cell.length_c   1.000
_cell.angle_alpha   90.00
_cell.angle_beta   90.00
_cell.angle_gamma   90.00
#
_symmetry.space_group_name_H-M   'P 1'
#
loop_
_entity.id
_entity.type
_entity.pdbx_description
1 polymer ?
#
loop_
_entity_poly.entity_id
_entity_poly.type
_entity_poly.pdbx_seq_one_letter_code
_entity_poly.pdbx_strand_id
1 'polypeptide(L)'
;MNKFYIFSIIFGALFMAGSALATVGGPTYISEIAISIADNAVYYKVHDGGGRGCPPIIHKIDLATLKDSEVKSCNQVENEYSYNDMQKYEQFIADIYQDLFYLGSVSLTKNNIDVKVEFLKENKLEGEDNWVISSDFRATITQDSKKIGEINFKGCAKDQPHVFEGYMIPDSDKMGILISNKGDCFEGGYLGESLSVIKGVTYYDKNIVRSFKTASATEPNTGNMVVYAGVANNGEPEAPAPEETATLDKNNNYILYIVVIALGLGLGYFFGRKRNK
;
A
#
# COMPACT_ATOMS: atom_id res chain seq x y z
N MET A 1 -47.05 -28.73 -19.01
CA MET A 1 -45.75 -28.31 -18.44
C MET A 1 -45.98 -27.12 -17.52
N ASN A 2 -45.62 -27.28 -16.25
CA ASN A 2 -46.09 -26.43 -15.16
C ASN A 2 -45.31 -25.10 -15.16
N LYS A 3 -45.99 -23.97 -15.40
CA LYS A 3 -45.36 -22.62 -15.48
C LYS A 3 -44.55 -22.24 -14.21
N PHE A 4 -44.83 -22.90 -13.09
CA PHE A 4 -44.08 -22.78 -11.83
C PHE A 4 -42.66 -23.38 -11.86
N TYR A 5 -42.41 -24.38 -12.70
CA TYR A 5 -41.09 -25.02 -12.79
C TYR A 5 -40.08 -24.12 -13.53
N ILE A 6 -40.55 -23.42 -14.56
CA ILE A 6 -39.73 -22.46 -15.33
C ILE A 6 -39.34 -21.27 -14.45
N PHE A 7 -40.27 -20.77 -13.61
CA PHE A 7 -39.98 -19.68 -12.68
C PHE A 7 -38.94 -20.06 -11.60
N SER A 8 -38.96 -21.31 -11.12
CA SER A 8 -38.02 -21.80 -10.11
C SER A 8 -36.60 -22.01 -10.67
N ILE A 9 -36.48 -22.38 -11.94
CA ILE A 9 -35.19 -22.53 -12.63
C ILE A 9 -34.57 -21.15 -12.92
N ILE A 10 -35.38 -20.16 -13.32
CA ILE A 10 -34.91 -18.79 -13.58
C ILE A 10 -34.48 -18.10 -12.27
N PHE A 11 -35.22 -18.28 -11.18
CA PHE A 11 -34.83 -17.73 -9.88
C PHE A 11 -33.60 -18.45 -9.30
N GLY A 12 -33.47 -19.77 -9.50
CA GLY A 12 -32.28 -20.54 -9.08
C GLY A 12 -31.00 -20.14 -9.82
N ALA A 13 -31.10 -19.78 -11.10
CA ALA A 13 -29.96 -19.31 -11.89
C ALA A 13 -29.47 -17.91 -11.46
N LEU A 14 -30.37 -17.04 -10.96
CA LEU A 14 -30.00 -15.70 -10.47
C LEU A 14 -29.26 -15.72 -9.13
N PHE A 15 -29.40 -16.78 -8.32
CA PHE A 15 -28.67 -16.95 -7.06
C PHE A 15 -27.38 -17.77 -7.19
N MET A 16 -27.05 -18.27 -8.39
CA MET A 16 -25.74 -18.88 -8.69
C MET A 16 -24.74 -17.90 -9.30
N ALA A 17 -25.01 -16.60 -9.25
CA ALA A 17 -23.93 -15.61 -9.33
C ALA A 17 -23.11 -15.79 -8.05
N GLY A 18 -22.02 -16.56 -8.14
CA GLY A 18 -21.06 -16.70 -7.07
C GLY A 18 -20.73 -15.30 -6.57
N SER A 19 -20.97 -15.07 -5.28
CA SER A 19 -20.47 -13.88 -4.61
C SER A 19 -18.95 -13.93 -4.76
N ALA A 20 -18.42 -13.22 -5.75
CA ALA A 20 -17.04 -12.78 -5.73
C ALA A 20 -16.95 -11.90 -4.49
N LEU A 21 -16.46 -12.47 -3.39
CA LEU A 21 -15.97 -11.69 -2.27
C LEU A 21 -14.82 -10.88 -2.86
N ALA A 22 -15.09 -9.64 -3.26
CA ALA A 22 -14.05 -8.67 -3.46
C ALA A 22 -13.39 -8.52 -2.10
N THR A 23 -12.29 -9.22 -1.91
CA THR A 23 -11.36 -8.97 -0.83
C THR A 23 -10.79 -7.59 -1.13
N VAL A 24 -11.43 -6.64 -0.48
CA VAL A 24 -11.00 -5.28 -0.21
C VAL A 24 -9.54 -5.29 0.24
N GLY A 25 -8.74 -4.30 -0.19
CA GLY A 25 -7.27 -4.26 -0.15
C GLY A 25 -6.63 -4.56 1.21
N GLY A 26 -5.30 -4.67 1.25
CA GLY A 26 -4.56 -4.94 2.48
C GLY A 26 -3.20 -4.24 2.48
N PRO A 27 -2.47 -4.30 3.60
CA PRO A 27 -1.19 -3.59 3.72
C PRO A 27 -0.11 -4.20 2.85
N THR A 28 0.75 -3.33 2.33
CA THR A 28 1.97 -3.71 1.62
C THR A 28 3.18 -3.44 2.52
N TYR A 29 3.91 -4.50 2.87
CA TYR A 29 5.14 -4.40 3.67
C TYR A 29 6.36 -4.86 2.87
N ILE A 30 7.51 -4.25 3.13
CA ILE A 30 8.81 -4.71 2.64
C ILE A 30 9.57 -5.42 3.76
N SER A 31 10.20 -6.56 3.47
CA SER A 31 11.05 -7.27 4.41
C SER A 31 12.34 -7.77 3.77
N GLU A 32 13.26 -8.27 4.60
CA GLU A 32 14.44 -9.01 4.15
C GLU A 32 15.27 -8.24 3.13
N ILE A 33 15.54 -6.96 3.40
CA ILE A 33 16.37 -6.15 2.50
C ILE A 33 17.80 -6.68 2.56
N ALA A 34 18.33 -7.16 1.44
CA ALA A 34 19.62 -7.82 1.33
C ALA A 34 20.38 -7.41 0.06
N ILE A 35 21.67 -7.67 -0.03
CA ILE A 35 22.51 -7.36 -1.19
C ILE A 35 23.18 -8.63 -1.73
N SER A 36 23.25 -8.74 -3.06
CA SER A 36 24.16 -9.61 -3.79
C SER A 36 25.29 -8.78 -4.37
N ILE A 37 26.53 -9.03 -3.91
CA ILE A 37 27.73 -8.40 -4.47
C ILE A 37 27.95 -8.90 -5.90
N ALA A 38 27.71 -10.20 -6.15
CA ALA A 38 27.89 -10.82 -7.46
C ALA A 38 26.94 -10.24 -8.51
N ASP A 39 25.67 -10.01 -8.15
CA ASP A 39 24.69 -9.44 -9.06
C ASP A 39 24.70 -7.91 -9.09
N ASN A 40 25.48 -7.28 -8.21
CA ASN A 40 25.47 -5.84 -7.97
C ASN A 40 24.03 -5.31 -7.78
N ALA A 41 23.28 -5.94 -6.87
CA ALA A 41 21.84 -5.69 -6.71
C ALA A 41 21.37 -5.81 -5.26
N VAL A 42 20.33 -5.05 -4.92
CA VAL A 42 19.60 -5.16 -3.65
C VAL A 42 18.33 -5.96 -3.89
N TYR A 43 18.08 -6.94 -3.04
CA TYR A 43 16.89 -7.78 -3.03
C TYR A 43 16.03 -7.44 -1.80
N TYR A 44 14.72 -7.60 -1.94
CA TYR A 44 13.77 -7.50 -0.82
C TYR A 44 12.49 -8.26 -1.16
N LYS A 45 11.69 -8.56 -0.14
CA LYS A 45 10.36 -9.18 -0.31
C LYS A 45 9.28 -8.12 -0.14
N VAL A 46 8.28 -8.17 -1.02
CA VAL A 46 7.04 -7.40 -0.91
C VAL A 46 5.93 -8.35 -0.47
N HIS A 47 5.33 -8.05 0.67
CA HIS A 47 4.15 -8.74 1.20
C HIS A 47 2.94 -7.89 0.90
N ASP A 48 2.16 -8.27 -0.10
CA ASP A 48 0.94 -7.56 -0.46
C ASP A 48 -0.29 -8.29 0.12
N GLY A 49 -0.88 -7.70 1.16
CA GLY A 49 -2.11 -8.18 1.78
C GLY A 49 -3.38 -7.92 0.95
N GLY A 50 -3.26 -7.37 -0.26
CA GLY A 50 -4.37 -7.12 -1.17
C GLY A 50 -5.17 -8.38 -1.51
N GLY A 51 -6.41 -8.16 -1.96
CA GLY A 51 -7.39 -9.23 -2.08
C GLY A 51 -7.08 -10.38 -3.03
N ARG A 52 -6.11 -10.20 -3.93
CA ARG A 52 -5.66 -11.26 -4.84
C ARG A 52 -5.02 -12.44 -4.09
N GLY A 53 -4.44 -12.20 -2.91
CA GLY A 53 -3.81 -13.25 -2.10
C GLY A 53 -2.49 -13.76 -2.68
N CYS A 54 -1.68 -12.86 -3.25
CA CYS A 54 -0.35 -13.20 -3.75
C CYS A 54 0.57 -13.60 -2.57
N PRO A 55 1.36 -14.69 -2.70
CA PRO A 55 2.44 -14.94 -1.76
C PRO A 55 3.53 -13.84 -1.91
N PRO A 56 4.45 -13.71 -0.93
CA PRO A 56 5.43 -12.63 -0.94
C PRO A 56 6.30 -12.63 -2.20
N ILE A 57 6.38 -11.50 -2.91
CA ILE A 57 7.12 -11.37 -4.16
C ILE A 57 8.53 -10.84 -3.90
N ILE A 58 9.53 -11.46 -4.52
CA ILE A 58 10.92 -10.97 -4.44
C ILE A 58 11.13 -9.90 -5.52
N HIS A 59 11.63 -8.75 -5.08
CA HIS A 59 12.09 -7.66 -5.94
C HIS A 59 13.62 -7.59 -5.95
N LYS A 60 14.14 -7.01 -7.03
CA LYS A 60 15.55 -6.75 -7.27
C LYS A 60 15.73 -5.34 -7.81
N ILE A 61 16.52 -4.52 -7.11
CA ILE A 61 17.03 -3.23 -7.59
C ILE A 61 18.46 -3.41 -8.05
N ASP A 62 18.70 -3.26 -9.34
CA ASP A 62 20.05 -3.25 -9.92
C ASP A 62 20.79 -1.96 -9.51
N LEU A 63 21.98 -2.07 -8.91
CA LEU A 63 22.69 -0.91 -8.36
C LEU A 63 23.40 -0.05 -9.41
N ALA A 64 23.56 -0.54 -10.64
CA ALA A 64 24.10 0.24 -11.73
C ALA A 64 23.02 1.18 -12.32
N THR A 65 21.87 0.59 -12.66
CA THR A 65 20.74 1.23 -13.35
C THR A 65 19.71 1.84 -12.41
N LEU A 66 19.69 1.43 -11.14
CA LEU A 66 18.69 1.78 -10.11
C LEU A 66 17.26 1.32 -10.45
N LYS A 67 17.12 0.37 -11.39
CA LYS A 67 15.81 -0.13 -11.81
C LYS A 67 15.35 -1.23 -10.85
N ASP A 68 14.15 -1.06 -10.31
CA ASP A 68 13.40 -2.11 -9.61
C ASP A 68 12.71 -3.05 -10.62
N SER A 69 12.73 -4.34 -10.31
CA SER A 69 12.06 -5.39 -11.07
C SER A 69 11.70 -6.56 -10.16
N GLU A 70 10.58 -7.20 -10.46
CA GLU A 70 10.20 -8.47 -9.84
C GLU A 70 11.09 -9.59 -10.36
N VAL A 71 11.60 -10.44 -9.47
CA VAL A 71 12.30 -11.67 -9.85
C VAL A 71 11.31 -12.65 -10.50
N LYS A 72 10.09 -12.72 -9.93
CA LYS A 72 8.97 -13.49 -10.47
C LYS A 72 7.67 -12.80 -10.06
N SER A 73 6.83 -12.46 -11.03
CA SER A 73 5.54 -11.80 -10.79
C SER A 73 4.54 -12.72 -10.11
N CYS A 74 3.54 -12.15 -9.43
CA CYS A 74 2.48 -12.93 -8.81
C CYS A 74 1.76 -13.87 -9.81
N ASN A 75 1.51 -13.42 -11.04
CA ASN A 75 0.96 -14.27 -12.11
C ASN A 75 1.84 -15.49 -12.40
N GLN A 76 3.16 -15.32 -12.44
CA GLN A 76 4.09 -16.42 -12.69
C GLN A 76 4.14 -17.37 -11.49
N VAL A 77 4.11 -16.84 -10.27
CA VAL A 77 4.06 -17.67 -9.06
C VAL A 77 2.80 -18.52 -9.02
N GLU A 78 1.62 -17.92 -9.24
CA GLU A 78 0.33 -18.63 -9.25
C GLU A 78 0.27 -19.73 -10.33
N ASN A 79 0.91 -19.51 -11.48
CA ASN A 79 0.94 -20.48 -12.58
C ASN A 79 1.92 -21.65 -12.33
N GLU A 80 3.05 -21.39 -11.68
CA GLU A 80 4.10 -22.38 -11.46
C GLU A 80 3.94 -23.16 -10.15
N TYR A 81 3.38 -22.53 -9.13
CA TYR A 81 3.22 -23.09 -7.80
C TYR A 81 1.73 -23.16 -7.45
N SER A 82 1.18 -24.38 -7.44
CA SER A 82 -0.14 -24.62 -6.88
C SER A 82 -0.18 -24.24 -5.40
N TYR A 83 -1.37 -23.99 -4.85
CA TYR A 83 -1.56 -23.83 -3.40
C TYR A 83 -0.92 -24.96 -2.58
N ASN A 84 -0.92 -26.19 -3.10
CA ASN A 84 -0.30 -27.36 -2.45
C ASN A 84 1.24 -27.38 -2.57
N ASP A 85 1.82 -26.52 -3.40
CA ASP A 85 3.27 -26.42 -3.67
C ASP A 85 3.92 -25.22 -2.95
N MET A 86 3.23 -24.57 -2.00
CA MET A 86 3.78 -23.43 -1.27
C MET A 86 5.14 -23.70 -0.61
N GLN A 87 5.40 -24.93 -0.15
CA GLN A 87 6.73 -25.31 0.36
C GLN A 87 7.83 -25.20 -0.71
N LYS A 88 7.55 -25.50 -1.98
CA LYS A 88 8.51 -25.33 -3.08
C LYS A 88 8.74 -23.86 -3.38
N TYR A 89 7.73 -23.02 -3.22
CA TYR A 89 7.88 -21.58 -3.37
C TYR A 89 8.74 -20.99 -2.24
N GLU A 90 8.50 -21.39 -1.00
CA GLU A 90 9.36 -21.02 0.13
C GLU A 90 10.81 -21.50 -0.06
N GLN A 91 11.01 -22.71 -0.61
CA GLN A 91 12.35 -23.19 -0.96
C GLN A 91 12.99 -22.33 -2.06
N PHE A 92 12.25 -21.97 -3.12
CA PHE A 92 12.74 -21.07 -4.17
C PHE A 92 13.16 -19.71 -3.58
N ILE A 93 12.37 -19.17 -2.65
CA ILE A 93 12.73 -17.95 -1.92
C ILE A 93 14.03 -18.18 -1.13
N ALA A 94 14.12 -19.26 -0.36
CA ALA A 94 15.30 -19.58 0.44
C ALA A 94 16.57 -19.73 -0.43
N ASP A 95 16.45 -20.37 -1.59
CA ASP A 95 17.55 -20.56 -2.54
C ASP A 95 18.07 -19.22 -3.08
N ILE A 96 17.18 -18.25 -3.34
CA ILE A 96 17.59 -16.89 -3.74
C ILE A 96 18.33 -16.19 -2.60
N TYR A 97 17.88 -16.34 -1.36
CA TYR A 97 18.41 -15.63 -0.20
C TYR A 97 19.66 -16.28 0.42
N GLN A 98 20.00 -17.52 0.02
CA GLN A 98 21.06 -18.31 0.64
C GLN A 98 22.42 -17.59 0.68
N ASP A 99 22.77 -16.85 -0.39
CA ASP A 99 24.06 -16.19 -0.55
C ASP A 99 23.96 -14.65 -0.46
N LEU A 100 22.83 -14.12 0.03
CA LEU A 100 22.63 -12.67 0.17
C LEU A 100 23.05 -12.17 1.55
N PHE A 101 23.57 -10.94 1.60
CA PHE A 101 23.91 -10.27 2.86
C PHE A 101 22.80 -9.32 3.26
N TYR A 102 22.15 -9.56 4.40
CA TYR A 102 21.12 -8.65 4.91
C TYR A 102 21.69 -7.26 5.21
N LEU A 103 20.99 -6.23 4.77
CA LEU A 103 21.35 -4.84 5.00
C LEU A 103 20.79 -4.37 6.33
N GLY A 104 21.66 -3.78 7.15
CA GLY A 104 21.25 -3.05 8.35
C GLY A 104 20.91 -1.60 8.03
N SER A 105 19.92 -1.06 8.75
CA SER A 105 19.63 0.37 8.67
C SER A 105 20.60 1.19 9.50
N VAL A 106 20.89 2.41 9.05
CA VAL A 106 21.73 3.40 9.72
C VAL A 106 20.95 4.69 9.92
N SER A 107 21.36 5.50 10.91
CA SER A 107 20.65 6.74 11.21
C SER A 107 20.83 7.78 10.10
N LEU A 108 19.73 8.24 9.50
CA LEU A 108 19.75 9.32 8.52
C LEU A 108 20.32 10.61 9.14
N THR A 109 19.82 10.98 10.32
CA THR A 109 20.24 12.20 11.04
C THR A 109 21.72 12.17 11.42
N LYS A 110 22.26 11.05 11.94
CA LYS A 110 23.70 10.95 12.29
C LYS A 110 24.61 10.93 11.06
N ASN A 111 24.07 10.59 9.89
CA ASN A 111 24.75 10.71 8.61
C ASN A 111 24.52 12.09 7.94
N ASN A 112 23.95 13.06 8.66
CA ASN A 112 23.61 14.38 8.16
C ASN A 112 22.74 14.36 6.89
N ILE A 113 21.87 13.36 6.79
CA ILE A 113 20.88 13.22 5.72
C ILE A 113 19.56 13.80 6.21
N ASP A 114 19.01 14.73 5.43
CA ASP A 114 17.69 15.34 5.63
C ASP A 114 16.78 15.03 4.44
N VAL A 115 15.48 14.92 4.71
CA VAL A 115 14.46 14.59 3.71
C VAL A 115 13.36 15.63 3.75
N LYS A 116 13.05 16.21 2.60
CA LYS A 116 11.93 17.13 2.41
C LYS A 116 10.93 16.50 1.46
N VAL A 117 9.66 16.46 1.86
CA VAL A 117 8.58 15.91 1.04
C VAL A 117 7.77 17.06 0.46
N GLU A 118 7.51 16.97 -0.84
CA GLU A 118 6.59 17.82 -1.59
C GLU A 118 5.39 16.97 -2.03
N PHE A 119 4.18 17.50 -1.85
CA PHE A 119 2.98 16.94 -2.44
C PHE A 119 2.85 17.41 -3.90
N LEU A 120 2.64 16.48 -4.82
CA LEU A 120 2.53 16.79 -6.25
C LEU A 120 1.08 16.88 -6.71
N LYS A 121 0.29 15.82 -6.51
CA LYS A 121 -1.11 15.75 -6.96
C LYS A 121 -1.87 14.59 -6.30
N GLU A 122 -3.19 14.68 -6.33
CA GLU A 122 -4.09 13.55 -6.08
C GLU A 122 -4.44 12.86 -7.41
N ASN A 123 -4.48 11.54 -7.40
CA ASN A 123 -5.02 10.72 -8.47
C ASN A 123 -6.39 10.23 -8.03
N LYS A 124 -7.43 10.62 -8.76
CA LYS A 124 -8.84 10.35 -8.42
C LYS A 124 -9.43 9.30 -9.35
N LEU A 125 -10.47 8.62 -8.89
CA LEU A 125 -11.24 7.70 -9.72
C LEU A 125 -12.00 8.49 -10.79
N GLU A 126 -11.90 8.04 -12.04
CA GLU A 126 -12.57 8.69 -13.16
C GLU A 126 -14.09 8.69 -12.95
N GLY A 127 -14.72 9.87 -13.05
CA GLY A 127 -16.15 10.04 -12.80
C GLY A 127 -16.53 10.23 -11.33
N GLU A 128 -15.58 10.16 -10.40
CA GLU A 128 -15.80 10.33 -8.97
C GLU A 128 -14.77 11.29 -8.35
N ASP A 129 -14.91 12.60 -8.60
CA ASP A 129 -13.95 13.65 -8.20
C ASP A 129 -13.66 13.75 -6.69
N ASN A 130 -14.47 13.09 -5.85
CA ASN A 130 -14.28 13.06 -4.39
C ASN A 130 -13.54 11.81 -3.90
N TRP A 131 -13.18 10.88 -4.79
CA TRP A 131 -12.56 9.61 -4.44
C TRP A 131 -11.11 9.57 -4.87
N VAL A 132 -10.22 9.90 -3.93
CA VAL A 132 -8.77 9.83 -4.11
C VAL A 132 -8.34 8.36 -4.06
N ILE A 133 -7.70 7.89 -5.12
CA ILE A 133 -7.11 6.54 -5.20
C ILE A 133 -5.71 6.54 -4.56
N SER A 134 -4.94 7.59 -4.85
CA SER A 134 -3.58 7.77 -4.32
C SER A 134 -3.18 9.23 -4.48
N SER A 135 -2.16 9.63 -3.74
CA SER A 135 -1.48 10.91 -3.88
C SER A 135 -0.02 10.68 -4.26
N ASP A 136 0.47 11.47 -5.21
CA ASP A 136 1.87 11.44 -5.63
C ASP A 136 2.68 12.48 -4.84
N PHE A 137 3.83 12.05 -4.35
CA PHE A 137 4.77 12.85 -3.58
C PHE A 137 6.16 12.79 -4.17
N ARG A 138 6.99 13.76 -3.81
CA ARG A 138 8.41 13.81 -4.13
C ARG A 138 9.22 14.05 -2.87
N ALA A 139 10.09 13.12 -2.54
CA ALA A 139 11.12 13.30 -1.52
C ALA A 139 12.38 13.86 -2.16
N THR A 140 12.83 15.04 -1.72
CA THR A 140 14.18 15.54 -1.98
C THR A 140 15.08 15.16 -0.82
N ILE A 141 16.16 14.44 -1.12
CA ILE A 141 17.12 13.96 -0.11
C ILE A 141 18.38 14.81 -0.21
N THR A 142 18.79 15.35 0.92
CA THR A 142 20.00 16.18 1.02
C THR A 142 20.97 15.60 2.03
N GLN A 143 22.26 15.74 1.77
CA GLN A 143 23.33 15.48 2.72
C GLN A 143 24.24 16.69 2.78
N ASP A 144 24.60 17.14 3.97
CA ASP A 144 25.41 18.36 4.16
C ASP A 144 24.81 19.58 3.42
N SER A 145 23.47 19.70 3.45
CA SER A 145 22.69 20.72 2.72
C SER A 145 22.81 20.68 1.19
N LYS A 146 23.39 19.63 0.61
CA LYS A 146 23.45 19.41 -0.84
C LYS A 146 22.47 18.32 -1.25
N LYS A 147 21.73 18.53 -2.34
CA LYS A 147 20.84 17.51 -2.90
C LYS A 147 21.67 16.32 -3.40
N ILE A 148 21.33 15.12 -2.92
CA ILE A 148 21.96 13.85 -3.33
C ILE A 148 20.98 12.90 -4.02
N GLY A 149 19.67 13.14 -3.87
CA GLY A 149 18.67 12.28 -4.48
C GLY A 149 17.28 12.91 -4.55
N GLU A 150 16.45 12.30 -5.38
CA GLU A 150 15.02 12.57 -5.45
C GLU A 150 14.28 11.25 -5.68
N ILE A 151 13.19 11.04 -4.95
CA ILE A 151 12.36 9.85 -5.07
C ILE A 151 10.91 10.30 -5.22
N ASN A 152 10.27 9.93 -6.33
CA ASN A 152 8.82 10.06 -6.46
C ASN A 152 8.18 8.80 -5.87
N PHE A 153 7.17 8.97 -5.04
CA PHE A 153 6.50 7.85 -4.38
C PHE A 153 5.02 8.14 -4.18
N LYS A 154 4.24 7.09 -3.92
CA LYS A 154 2.81 7.18 -3.67
C LYS A 154 2.52 7.07 -2.18
N GLY A 155 1.45 7.74 -1.76
CA GLY A 155 0.77 7.49 -0.51
C GLY A 155 -0.70 7.87 -0.64
N CYS A 156 -1.37 8.15 0.47
CA CYS A 156 -2.78 8.46 0.45
C CYS A 156 -3.13 9.94 0.63
N ALA A 157 -2.90 10.50 1.83
CA ALA A 157 -3.35 11.84 2.19
C ALA A 157 -2.21 12.86 2.18
N LYS A 158 -2.48 14.09 1.73
CA LYS A 158 -1.48 15.17 1.63
C LYS A 158 -0.77 15.47 2.96
N ASP A 159 -1.48 15.38 4.07
CA ASP A 159 -1.02 15.69 5.42
C ASP A 159 -0.53 14.45 6.20
N GLN A 160 -0.41 13.30 5.54
CA GLN A 160 0.06 12.08 6.20
C GLN A 160 1.55 12.16 6.55
N PRO A 161 1.97 11.49 7.64
CA PRO A 161 3.37 11.28 7.91
C PRO A 161 3.96 10.24 6.95
N HIS A 162 5.23 10.43 6.61
CA HIS A 162 6.04 9.49 5.85
C HIS A 162 7.29 9.13 6.67
N VAL A 163 7.52 7.84 6.89
CA VAL A 163 8.69 7.35 7.61
C VAL A 163 9.75 6.93 6.60
N PHE A 164 10.93 7.55 6.69
CA PHE A 164 12.10 7.23 5.87
C PHE A 164 13.13 6.48 6.71
N GLU A 165 13.60 5.34 6.22
CA GLU A 165 14.67 4.54 6.83
C GLU A 165 15.77 4.26 5.80
N GLY A 166 17.03 4.51 6.19
CA GLY A 166 18.19 4.33 5.33
C GLY A 166 18.91 3.02 5.59
N TYR A 167 19.11 2.21 4.55
CA TYR A 167 19.85 0.95 4.55
C TYR A 167 21.21 1.16 3.89
N MET A 168 22.29 0.91 4.64
CA MET A 168 23.64 1.08 4.14
C MET A 168 23.98 -0.02 3.13
N ILE A 169 24.46 0.35 1.95
CA ILE A 169 25.00 -0.61 0.97
C ILE A 169 26.52 -0.63 1.16
N PRO A 170 27.11 -1.75 1.64
CA PRO A 170 28.53 -1.85 1.95
C PRO A 170 29.43 -1.47 0.77
N ASP A 171 30.58 -0.88 1.09
CA ASP A 171 31.63 -0.53 0.13
C ASP A 171 31.16 0.29 -1.09
N SER A 172 30.13 1.10 -0.89
CA SER A 172 29.53 1.93 -1.94
C SER A 172 29.14 3.32 -1.42
N ASP A 173 28.86 4.21 -2.37
CA ASP A 173 28.28 5.53 -2.16
C ASP A 173 26.74 5.51 -2.24
N LYS A 174 26.11 4.34 -2.11
CA LYS A 174 24.67 4.15 -2.36
C LYS A 174 23.94 3.79 -1.10
N MET A 175 22.70 4.24 -0.96
CA MET A 175 21.84 3.92 0.18
C MET A 175 20.48 3.45 -0.33
N GLY A 176 19.96 2.36 0.25
CA GLY A 176 18.55 2.00 0.13
C GLY A 176 17.71 2.92 1.01
N ILE A 177 16.67 3.53 0.48
CA ILE A 177 15.72 4.38 1.20
C ILE A 177 14.38 3.68 1.18
N LEU A 178 13.99 3.15 2.34
CA LEU A 178 12.66 2.60 2.57
C LEU A 178 11.74 3.74 2.97
N ILE A 179 10.62 3.87 2.25
CA ILE A 179 9.56 4.84 2.54
C ILE A 179 8.35 4.05 2.99
N SER A 180 7.87 4.34 4.19
CA SER A 180 6.69 3.74 4.79
C SER A 180 5.63 4.81 5.04
N ASN A 181 4.44 4.62 4.50
CA ASN A 181 3.35 5.61 4.57
C ASN A 181 1.99 4.91 4.52
N LYS A 182 0.90 5.68 4.61
CA LYS A 182 -0.44 5.17 4.32
C LYS A 182 -0.60 5.05 2.79
N GLY A 183 -0.70 3.83 2.28
CA GLY A 183 -0.71 3.50 0.85
C GLY A 183 -2.10 3.32 0.24
N ASP A 184 -3.08 2.84 1.02
CA ASP A 184 -4.47 2.70 0.57
C ASP A 184 -5.31 3.91 1.00
N CYS A 185 -6.21 4.39 0.15
CA CYS A 185 -7.09 5.52 0.46
C CYS A 185 -8.55 5.17 0.74
N PHE A 186 -9.00 3.97 0.40
CA PHE A 186 -10.41 3.63 0.37
C PHE A 186 -10.90 3.03 1.68
N GLU A 187 -10.12 2.17 2.31
CA GLU A 187 -10.67 1.22 3.31
C GLU A 187 -10.23 1.53 4.76
N GLY A 188 -9.83 2.77 5.03
CA GLY A 188 -9.18 3.15 6.29
C GLY A 188 -7.66 3.24 6.15
N GLY A 189 -7.16 2.84 5.01
CA GLY A 189 -5.84 3.08 4.47
C GLY A 189 -4.71 2.36 5.18
N TYR A 190 -4.44 1.20 4.59
CA TYR A 190 -3.33 0.36 4.92
C TYR A 190 -1.98 1.01 4.64
N LEU A 191 -0.95 0.45 5.24
CA LEU A 191 0.42 0.83 4.99
C LEU A 191 0.81 0.49 3.54
N GLY A 192 1.56 1.37 2.90
CA GLY A 192 2.31 1.12 1.67
C GLY A 192 3.79 1.38 1.92
N GLU A 193 4.63 0.38 1.63
CA GLU A 193 6.08 0.51 1.66
C GLU A 193 6.67 0.46 0.26
N SER A 194 7.68 1.29 0.01
CA SER A 194 8.47 1.27 -1.22
C SER A 194 9.95 1.42 -0.90
N LEU A 195 10.81 0.77 -1.68
CA LEU A 195 12.26 0.86 -1.55
C LEU A 195 12.83 1.50 -2.81
N SER A 196 13.79 2.40 -2.64
CA SER A 196 14.55 3.01 -3.74
C SER A 196 16.01 3.11 -3.36
N VAL A 197 16.91 3.26 -4.33
CA VAL A 197 18.35 3.44 -4.06
C VAL A 197 18.79 4.81 -4.55
N ILE A 198 19.49 5.56 -3.69
CA ILE A 198 20.15 6.82 -4.02
C ILE A 198 21.67 6.63 -4.10
N LYS A 199 22.37 7.56 -4.77
CA LYS A 199 23.84 7.56 -4.96
C LYS A 199 24.47 8.79 -4.29
N GLY A 200 25.80 8.84 -4.22
CA GLY A 200 26.53 10.00 -3.69
C GLY A 200 26.44 10.19 -2.17
N VAL A 201 26.13 9.13 -1.42
CA VAL A 201 26.06 9.14 0.05
C VAL A 201 27.43 8.95 0.67
N THR A 202 27.77 9.83 1.61
CA THR A 202 28.94 9.68 2.49
C THR A 202 28.48 9.15 3.86
N TYR A 203 29.05 8.03 4.31
CA TYR A 203 28.68 7.42 5.60
C TYR A 203 29.55 7.94 6.75
N TYR A 204 29.02 8.86 7.55
CA TYR A 204 29.67 9.37 8.77
C TYR A 204 29.44 8.47 9.98
N ASP A 205 28.25 7.87 10.10
CA ASP A 205 27.89 6.92 11.16
C ASP A 205 27.43 5.61 10.55
N LYS A 206 28.22 4.55 10.75
CA LYS A 206 27.94 3.20 10.25
C LYS A 206 27.31 2.29 11.31
N ASN A 207 26.98 2.83 12.48
CA ASN A 207 26.33 2.07 13.53
C ASN A 207 24.95 1.62 13.08
N ILE A 208 24.73 0.31 13.10
CA ILE A 208 23.48 -0.30 12.69
C ILE A 208 22.40 0.00 13.74
N VAL A 209 21.30 0.60 13.31
CA VAL A 209 20.12 0.88 14.14
C VAL A 209 19.20 -0.34 14.17
N ARG A 210 18.96 -0.95 13.01
CA ARG A 210 18.19 -2.19 12.85
C ARG A 210 18.98 -3.16 11.99
N SER A 211 19.26 -4.35 12.50
CA SER A 211 20.02 -5.36 11.75
C SER A 211 19.20 -6.08 10.69
N PHE A 212 17.88 -6.10 10.84
CA PHE A 212 17.00 -6.89 9.98
C PHE A 212 15.59 -6.29 9.92
N LYS A 213 15.02 -6.20 8.71
CA LYS A 213 13.64 -5.75 8.48
C LYS A 213 12.72 -6.95 8.34
N THR A 214 11.88 -7.18 9.35
CA THR A 214 10.81 -8.19 9.33
C THR A 214 9.63 -7.74 8.47
N ALA A 215 8.72 -8.69 8.17
CA ALA A 215 7.46 -8.45 7.49
C ALA A 215 6.45 -7.72 8.40
N SER A 216 6.75 -6.46 8.71
CA SER A 216 5.96 -5.58 9.57
C SER A 216 6.14 -4.13 9.15
N ALA A 217 5.24 -3.25 9.58
CA ALA A 217 5.38 -1.81 9.32
C ALA A 217 6.71 -1.25 9.83
N THR A 218 7.27 -0.28 9.11
CA THR A 218 8.40 0.50 9.60
C THR A 218 7.94 1.46 10.69
N GLU A 219 8.25 1.10 11.93
CA GLU A 219 7.97 1.95 13.09
C GLU A 219 9.00 3.08 13.23
N PRO A 220 8.57 4.30 13.61
CA PRO A 220 9.48 5.40 13.94
C PRO A 220 10.45 5.00 15.05
N ASN A 221 11.74 5.30 14.85
CA ASN A 221 12.78 5.15 15.86
C ASN A 221 13.90 6.18 15.62
N THR A 222 14.96 6.15 16.43
CA THR A 222 16.06 7.12 16.40
C THR A 222 16.90 7.13 15.10
N GLY A 223 16.79 6.08 14.28
CA GLY A 223 17.47 6.00 12.99
C GLY A 223 16.67 6.60 11.83
N ASN A 224 15.35 6.74 12.01
CA ASN A 224 14.40 7.06 10.96
C ASN A 224 14.07 8.55 10.97
N MET A 225 13.52 9.04 9.86
CA MET A 225 12.92 10.38 9.79
C MET A 225 11.42 10.26 9.54
N VAL A 226 10.62 10.97 10.35
CA VAL A 226 9.19 11.15 10.09
C VAL A 226 9.01 12.53 9.48
N VAL A 227 8.50 12.58 8.25
CA VAL A 227 8.41 13.79 7.45
C VAL A 227 6.98 13.98 6.96
N TYR A 228 6.51 15.22 6.99
CA TYR A 228 5.24 15.63 6.40
C TYR A 228 5.50 16.40 5.12
N ALA A 229 4.57 16.35 4.17
CA ALA A 229 4.67 17.20 2.99
C ALA A 229 4.66 18.68 3.41
N GLY A 230 5.65 19.45 2.96
CA GLY A 230 5.66 20.90 3.16
C GLY A 230 4.53 21.56 2.39
N VAL A 231 4.00 22.67 2.92
CA VAL A 231 3.13 23.55 2.15
C VAL A 231 3.98 24.16 1.03
N ALA A 232 3.68 23.84 -0.23
CA ALA A 232 4.27 24.57 -1.34
C ALA A 232 3.97 26.07 -1.14
N ASN A 233 5.00 26.90 -1.03
CA ASN A 233 4.89 28.35 -1.07
C ASN A 233 4.51 28.79 -2.49
N ASN A 234 3.31 28.41 -2.93
CA ASN A 234 2.64 28.96 -4.09
C ASN A 234 1.51 29.83 -3.54
N GLY A 235 1.81 31.11 -3.29
CA GLY A 235 0.83 32.16 -3.00
C GLY A 235 -0.14 31.85 -1.85
N GLU A 236 0.13 32.44 -0.69
CA GLU A 236 -0.84 32.60 0.40
C GLU A 236 -2.28 32.79 -0.13
N PRO A 237 -3.19 31.81 0.04
CA PRO A 237 -4.59 32.05 -0.21
C PRO A 237 -5.07 32.93 0.95
N GLU A 238 -5.65 34.09 0.61
CA GLU A 238 -6.41 34.90 1.57
C GLU A 238 -7.32 33.99 2.41
N ALA A 239 -7.24 34.16 3.72
CA ALA A 239 -8.07 33.43 4.66
C ALA A 239 -9.55 33.59 4.25
N PRO A 240 -10.31 32.49 4.07
CA PRO A 240 -11.73 32.62 3.81
C PRO A 240 -12.40 33.25 5.03
N ALA A 241 -13.24 34.25 4.77
CA ALA A 241 -14.08 34.90 5.76
C ALA A 241 -14.94 33.86 6.51
N PRO A 242 -15.33 34.11 7.77
CA PRO A 242 -16.08 33.13 8.54
C PRO A 242 -17.46 32.93 7.91
N GLU A 243 -17.73 31.73 7.40
CA GLU A 243 -19.06 31.34 6.94
C GLU A 243 -19.99 31.07 8.13
N GLU A 244 -21.20 31.61 8.02
CA GLU A 244 -22.32 31.43 8.95
C GLU A 244 -22.69 29.94 9.10
N THR A 245 -22.96 29.56 10.35
CA THR A 245 -23.56 28.27 10.71
C THR A 245 -24.86 28.02 9.95
N ALA A 246 -24.81 27.16 8.93
CA ALA A 246 -25.99 26.58 8.32
C ALA A 246 -26.58 25.49 9.24
N THR A 247 -27.84 25.66 9.61
CA THR A 247 -28.64 24.71 10.40
C THR A 247 -28.87 23.41 9.64
N LEU A 248 -28.70 22.29 10.35
CA LEU A 248 -28.93 20.92 9.89
C LEU A 248 -30.41 20.72 9.47
N ASP A 249 -30.68 20.55 8.19
CA ASP A 249 -32.01 20.19 7.69
C ASP A 249 -32.22 18.68 7.85
N LYS A 250 -33.02 18.31 8.84
CA LYS A 250 -33.26 16.92 9.25
C LYS A 250 -34.56 16.46 8.60
N ASN A 251 -34.51 15.99 7.37
CA ASN A 251 -35.51 15.08 6.80
C ASN A 251 -35.06 14.57 5.43
N ASN A 252 -34.99 13.25 5.26
CA ASN A 252 -35.80 12.51 4.26
C ASN A 252 -35.34 11.05 4.03
N ASN A 253 -35.09 10.26 5.09
CA ASN A 253 -34.83 8.82 4.95
C ASN A 253 -35.83 7.90 5.68
N TYR A 254 -36.80 8.47 6.42
CA TYR A 254 -37.74 7.66 7.21
C TYR A 254 -38.86 7.01 6.35
N ILE A 255 -39.22 7.64 5.22
CA ILE A 255 -40.27 7.12 4.32
C ILE A 255 -39.81 5.84 3.62
N LEU A 256 -38.52 5.73 3.28
CA LEU A 256 -37.96 4.55 2.61
C LEU A 256 -37.99 3.31 3.53
N TYR A 257 -37.66 3.47 4.81
CA TYR A 257 -37.69 2.38 5.79
C TYR A 257 -39.11 1.87 6.08
N ILE A 258 -40.10 2.77 6.12
CA ILE A 258 -41.51 2.38 6.33
C ILE A 258 -42.04 1.55 5.16
N VAL A 259 -41.67 1.89 3.92
CA VAL A 259 -42.09 1.16 2.72
C VAL A 259 -41.47 -0.25 2.68
N VAL A 260 -40.20 -0.39 3.07
CA VAL A 260 -39.52 -1.70 3.11
C VAL A 260 -40.13 -2.63 4.17
N ILE A 261 -40.47 -2.11 5.35
CA ILE A 261 -41.08 -2.89 6.43
C ILE A 261 -42.51 -3.33 6.05
N ALA A 262 -43.30 -2.45 5.43
CA ALA A 262 -44.66 -2.77 4.99
C ALA A 262 -44.68 -3.85 3.90
N LEU A 263 -43.74 -3.80 2.94
CA LEU A 263 -43.59 -4.82 1.90
C LEU A 263 -43.13 -6.16 2.47
N GLY A 264 -42.20 -6.16 3.42
CA GLY A 264 -41.72 -7.37 4.11
C GLY A 264 -42.82 -8.08 4.89
N LEU A 265 -43.64 -7.34 5.63
CA LEU A 265 -44.76 -7.90 6.41
C LEU A 265 -45.90 -8.39 5.50
N GLY A 266 -46.21 -7.67 4.41
CA GLY A 266 -47.22 -8.07 3.44
C GLY A 266 -46.88 -9.37 2.72
N LEU A 267 -45.63 -9.52 2.29
CA LEU A 267 -45.14 -10.75 1.65
C LEU A 267 -45.07 -11.91 2.65
N GLY A 268 -44.60 -11.67 3.88
CA GLY A 268 -44.57 -12.67 4.94
C GLY A 268 -45.95 -13.24 5.28
N TYR A 269 -46.98 -12.40 5.34
CA TYR A 269 -48.35 -12.82 5.60
C TYR A 269 -48.96 -13.64 4.44
N PHE A 270 -48.68 -13.26 3.19
CA PHE A 270 -49.21 -13.96 2.01
C PHE A 270 -48.58 -15.34 1.81
N PHE A 271 -47.28 -15.49 2.07
CA PHE A 271 -46.58 -16.77 1.97
C PHE A 271 -46.79 -17.68 3.19
N GLY A 272 -47.01 -17.11 4.38
CA GLY A 272 -47.30 -17.88 5.60
C GLY A 272 -48.67 -18.58 5.61
N ARG A 273 -49.66 -18.05 4.90
CA ARG A 273 -51.04 -18.60 4.91
C ARG A 273 -51.23 -19.86 4.06
N LYS A 274 -50.30 -20.17 3.15
CA LYS A 274 -50.42 -21.32 2.24
C LYS A 274 -49.98 -22.67 2.84
N ARG A 275 -49.57 -22.70 4.12
CA ARG A 275 -49.05 -23.90 4.78
C ARG A 275 -50.00 -24.61 5.76
N ASN A 276 -51.21 -24.07 5.97
CA ASN A 276 -52.25 -24.73 6.77
C ASN A 276 -53.52 -24.96 5.93
N LYS A 277 -53.49 -25.98 5.09
CA LYS A 277 -54.63 -26.81 4.68
C LYS A 277 -54.12 -28.21 4.36
#